data_AF-A0A3B5RCC5-F1
#
_entry.id   AF-A0A3B5RCC5-F1
#
_cell.length_a   1.000
_cell.length_b   1.000
_cell.length_c   1.000
_cell.angle_alpha   90.00
_cell.angle_beta   90.00
_cell.angle_gamma   90.00
#
_symmetry.space_group_name_H-M   'P 1'
#
loop_
_entity.id
_entity.type
_entity.pdbx_description
1 polymer ?
#
loop_
_entity_poly.entity_id
_entity_poly.type
_entity_poly.pdbx_seq_one_letter_code
_entity_poly.pdbx_strand_id
1 'polypeptide(L)'
;MLIYFHIFTALQDGDAQRRFRGKEGENITVGCKFYFSGNETFFCKGICEGTNILVQTSSRFSIRYEKRNIFSFDFLHVSITDLKPSDSGRYRCRSDETIDGTLYDDFYLVVTKGEFSGLNSDFRISDLQSHHLQTATHEDTNQ
;
A
#
# COMPACT_ATOMS: atom_id res chain seq x y z
N MET A 1 -3.25 53.21 -8.65
CA MET A 1 -4.38 52.29 -8.48
C MET A 1 -3.95 50.92 -9.00
N LEU A 2 -3.46 50.12 -8.05
CA LEU A 2 -3.20 48.68 -7.97
C LEU A 2 -2.68 47.91 -9.21
N ILE A 3 -1.39 47.59 -9.11
CA ILE A 3 -0.66 46.57 -9.86
C ILE A 3 -1.38 45.23 -9.69
N TYR A 4 -1.76 44.60 -10.80
CA TYR A 4 -2.32 43.26 -10.85
C TYR A 4 -1.22 42.25 -10.51
N PHE A 5 -0.92 42.12 -9.22
CA PHE A 5 -0.17 41.00 -8.66
C PHE A 5 -1.03 39.75 -8.79
N HIS A 6 -1.04 39.16 -9.98
CA HIS A 6 -1.22 37.72 -10.07
C HIS A 6 0.04 37.08 -9.54
N ILE A 7 0.06 36.95 -8.22
CA ILE A 7 0.89 35.99 -7.52
C ILE A 7 0.64 34.67 -8.25
N PHE A 8 1.65 34.16 -8.95
CA PHE A 8 1.78 32.73 -9.11
C PHE A 8 1.82 32.20 -7.68
N THR A 9 0.65 31.82 -7.16
CA THR A 9 0.62 30.98 -5.98
C THR A 9 1.26 29.70 -6.47
N ALA A 10 2.57 29.59 -6.22
CA ALA A 10 3.20 28.29 -6.07
C ALA A 10 2.25 27.54 -5.14
N LEU A 11 1.52 26.59 -5.72
CA LEU A 11 0.69 25.68 -4.96
C LEU A 11 1.70 24.99 -4.04
N GLN A 12 1.76 25.43 -2.79
CA GLN A 12 2.42 24.68 -1.76
C GLN A 12 1.59 23.41 -1.68
N ASP A 13 2.04 22.36 -2.37
CA ASP A 13 1.53 21.00 -2.25
C ASP A 13 1.95 20.48 -0.88
N GLY A 14 1.36 21.12 0.14
CA GLY A 14 1.37 20.72 1.52
C GLY A 14 0.12 19.89 1.81
N ASP A 15 -0.35 19.09 0.85
CA ASP A 15 -1.22 17.98 1.21
C ASP A 15 -0.33 16.95 1.91
N ALA A 16 -0.46 16.88 3.22
CA ALA A 16 0.20 15.88 4.03
C ALA A 16 -0.39 14.50 3.69
N GLN A 17 0.01 13.95 2.54
CA GLN A 17 -0.44 12.65 2.09
C GLN A 17 -0.17 11.62 3.19
N ARG A 18 -1.24 10.99 3.70
CA ARG A 18 -1.17 9.96 4.74
C ARG A 18 -0.15 8.92 4.33
N ARG A 19 0.92 8.78 5.13
CA ARG A 19 2.04 7.90 4.81
C ARG A 19 2.19 6.83 5.88
N PHE A 20 2.13 5.58 5.46
CA PHE A 20 2.35 4.41 6.29
C PHE A 20 3.69 3.75 5.97
N ARG A 21 4.30 3.13 6.96
CA ARG A 21 5.55 2.40 6.84
C ARG A 21 5.38 1.01 7.42
N GLY A 22 5.94 0.02 6.75
CA GLY A 22 6.05 -1.35 7.24
C GLY A 22 7.36 -1.98 6.78
N LYS A 23 7.77 -3.05 7.44
CA LYS A 23 8.90 -3.87 7.00
C LYS A 23 8.40 -5.07 6.21
N GLU A 24 9.26 -5.60 5.35
CA GLU A 24 9.00 -6.84 4.63
C GLU A 24 8.64 -7.97 5.61
N GLY A 25 7.58 -8.72 5.29
CA GLY A 25 7.01 -9.79 6.12
C GLY A 25 6.04 -9.34 7.22
N GLU A 26 5.94 -8.04 7.52
CA GLU A 26 4.97 -7.53 8.50
C GLU A 26 3.53 -7.50 7.92
N ASN A 27 2.56 -7.31 8.81
CA ASN A 27 1.16 -7.08 8.47
C ASN A 27 0.76 -5.66 8.88
N ILE A 28 -0.06 -5.00 8.08
CA ILE A 28 -0.62 -3.68 8.41
C ILE A 28 -2.13 -3.66 8.25
N THR A 29 -2.79 -2.82 9.03
CA THR A 29 -4.19 -2.43 8.81
C THR A 29 -4.29 -0.91 8.71
N VAL A 30 -4.83 -0.42 7.61
CA VAL A 30 -5.07 1.01 7.36
C VAL A 30 -6.57 1.25 7.37
N GLY A 31 -7.03 2.13 8.26
CA GLY A 31 -8.41 2.60 8.26
C GLY A 31 -8.59 3.75 7.29
N CYS A 32 -9.42 3.56 6.26
CA CYS A 32 -9.91 4.61 5.38
C CYS A 32 -11.21 5.18 5.94
N LYS A 33 -11.31 6.52 6.02
CA LYS A 33 -12.42 7.21 6.71
C LYS A 33 -13.26 8.00 5.72
N PHE A 34 -14.55 7.70 5.66
CA PHE A 34 -15.51 8.39 4.79
C PHE A 34 -16.51 9.17 5.64
N TYR A 35 -16.77 10.44 5.31
CA TYR A 35 -17.71 11.29 6.07
C TYR A 35 -19.18 10.83 5.93
N PHE A 36 -19.51 10.20 4.81
CA PHE A 36 -20.84 9.69 4.51
C PHE A 36 -20.78 8.21 4.19
N SER A 37 -21.83 7.48 4.56
CA SER A 37 -21.98 6.09 4.18
C SER A 37 -22.19 5.92 2.68
N GLY A 38 -21.50 4.94 2.09
CA GLY A 38 -21.76 4.46 0.74
C GLY A 38 -22.44 3.09 0.74
N ASN A 39 -22.80 2.65 -0.46
CA ASN A 39 -23.28 1.29 -0.69
C ASN A 39 -22.17 0.37 -1.22
N GLU A 40 -21.22 0.94 -1.96
CA GLU A 40 -20.11 0.21 -2.55
C GLU A 40 -18.78 0.81 -2.08
N THR A 41 -17.85 -0.06 -1.69
CA THR A 41 -16.51 0.37 -1.27
C THR A 41 -15.45 -0.44 -2.01
N PHE A 42 -14.40 0.26 -2.44
CA PHE A 42 -13.31 -0.30 -3.21
C PHE A 42 -11.97 0.09 -2.60
N PHE A 43 -11.00 -0.80 -2.77
CA PHE A 43 -9.61 -0.56 -2.43
C PHE A 43 -8.75 -0.84 -3.66
N CYS A 44 -7.85 0.09 -4.01
CA CYS A 44 -7.09 0.02 -5.25
C CYS A 44 -5.64 0.43 -5.01
N LYS A 45 -4.71 -0.14 -5.79
CA LYS A 45 -3.35 0.39 -5.89
C LYS A 45 -3.31 1.41 -7.03
N GLY A 46 -2.98 2.66 -6.72
CA GLY A 46 -3.07 3.77 -7.67
C GLY A 46 -4.52 4.25 -7.86
N ILE A 47 -4.97 4.31 -9.12
CA ILE A 47 -6.32 4.76 -9.49
C ILE A 47 -7.32 3.58 -9.49
N CYS A 48 -8.55 3.84 -9.05
CA CYS A 48 -9.64 2.85 -9.07
C CYS A 48 -10.31 2.79 -10.45
N GLU A 49 -9.59 2.25 -11.43
CA GLU A 49 -10.09 1.99 -12.79
C GLU A 49 -9.68 0.59 -13.26
N GLY A 50 -10.58 -0.10 -13.97
CA GLY A 50 -10.33 -1.40 -14.60
C GLY A 50 -9.83 -2.47 -13.62
N THR A 51 -8.65 -3.02 -13.88
CA THR A 51 -8.04 -4.16 -13.14
C THR A 51 -7.31 -3.77 -11.86
N ASN A 52 -7.20 -2.48 -11.54
CA ASN A 52 -6.46 -2.00 -10.36
C ASN A 52 -7.25 -2.09 -9.05
N ILE A 53 -8.50 -2.56 -9.12
CA ILE A 53 -9.34 -2.79 -7.96
C ILE A 53 -8.86 -4.07 -7.26
N LEU A 54 -8.32 -3.90 -6.05
CA LEU A 54 -7.90 -4.96 -5.15
C LEU A 54 -9.12 -5.50 -4.38
N VAL A 55 -10.10 -6.05 -5.10
CA VAL A 55 -11.19 -6.83 -4.50
C VAL A 55 -10.63 -8.21 -4.21
N GLN A 56 -10.53 -8.59 -2.92
CA GLN A 56 -10.47 -9.96 -2.33
C GLN A 56 -9.94 -11.13 -3.20
N THR A 57 -9.01 -10.88 -4.12
CA THR A 57 -8.56 -11.85 -5.14
C THR A 57 -7.16 -12.33 -4.85
N SER A 58 -6.46 -11.67 -3.92
CA SER A 58 -5.17 -12.13 -3.41
C SER A 58 -5.31 -12.44 -1.92
N SER A 59 -4.80 -13.59 -1.49
CA SER A 59 -4.84 -14.06 -0.10
C SER A 59 -4.22 -13.07 0.91
N ARG A 60 -3.36 -12.16 0.43
CA ARG A 60 -2.65 -11.18 1.27
C ARG A 60 -3.43 -9.89 1.53
N PHE A 61 -4.40 -9.56 0.68
CA PHE A 61 -5.15 -8.32 0.77
C PHE A 61 -6.58 -8.61 1.20
N SER A 62 -7.04 -7.93 2.24
CA SER A 62 -8.42 -8.06 2.70
C SER A 62 -8.98 -6.70 3.10
N ILE A 63 -10.30 -6.58 2.98
CA ILE A 63 -11.03 -5.39 3.38
C ILE A 63 -12.15 -5.78 4.34
N ARG A 64 -12.41 -4.92 5.32
CA ARG A 64 -13.56 -5.02 6.22
C ARG A 64 -14.23 -3.66 6.31
N TYR A 65 -15.47 -3.59 5.86
CA TYR A 65 -16.27 -2.38 5.93
C TYR A 65 -17.04 -2.34 7.26
N GLU A 66 -16.88 -1.24 7.99
CA GLU A 66 -17.60 -0.91 9.21
C GLU A 66 -18.55 0.24 8.89
N LYS A 67 -19.79 -0.13 8.53
CA LYS A 67 -20.88 0.81 8.32
C LYS A 67 -21.45 1.22 9.66
N ARG A 68 -21.62 2.53 9.86
CA ARG A 68 -22.30 3.11 11.02
C ARG A 68 -23.66 3.63 10.56
N ASN A 69 -23.88 4.93 10.66
CA ASN A 69 -25.10 5.63 10.22
C ASN A 69 -24.73 6.63 9.11
N ILE A 70 -25.69 6.97 8.24
CA ILE A 70 -25.54 7.87 7.08
C ILE A 70 -24.94 9.24 7.41
N PHE A 71 -25.15 9.73 8.64
CA PHE A 71 -24.59 11.01 9.13
C PHE A 71 -23.33 10.85 9.98
N SER A 72 -22.71 9.68 9.95
CA SER A 72 -21.50 9.38 10.72
C SER A 72 -20.41 8.83 9.82
N PHE A 73 -19.18 8.92 10.32
CA PHE A 73 -18.05 8.36 9.62
C PHE A 73 -18.13 6.85 9.50
N ASP A 74 -17.98 6.37 8.27
CA ASP A 74 -17.76 4.97 7.97
C ASP A 74 -16.28 4.67 7.81
N PHE A 75 -15.92 3.41 8.06
CA PHE A 75 -14.53 2.97 7.99
C PHE A 75 -14.38 1.76 7.07
N LEU A 76 -13.50 1.89 6.08
CA LEU A 76 -13.00 0.74 5.32
C LEU A 76 -11.63 0.35 5.88
N HIS A 77 -11.58 -0.75 6.60
CA HIS A 77 -10.33 -1.30 7.13
C HIS A 77 -9.67 -2.14 6.07
N VAL A 78 -8.49 -1.73 5.61
CA VAL A 78 -7.68 -2.43 4.62
C VAL A 78 -6.54 -3.14 5.33
N SER A 79 -6.46 -4.46 5.19
CA SER A 79 -5.35 -5.25 5.73
C SER A 79 -4.48 -5.80 4.61
N ILE A 80 -3.17 -5.64 4.75
CA ILE A 80 -2.16 -6.24 3.87
C ILE A 80 -1.26 -7.10 4.74
N THR A 81 -1.20 -8.40 4.46
CA THR A 81 -0.34 -9.34 5.16
C THR A 81 0.89 -9.70 4.33
N ASP A 82 1.95 -10.14 5.01
CA ASP A 82 3.22 -10.53 4.38
C ASP A 82 3.69 -9.44 3.40
N LEU A 83 3.93 -8.24 3.95
CA LEU A 83 4.31 -7.07 3.17
C LEU A 83 5.54 -7.37 2.32
N LYS A 84 5.51 -6.94 1.06
CA LYS A 84 6.63 -7.06 0.11
C LYS A 84 7.11 -5.66 -0.26
N PRO A 85 8.41 -5.45 -0.55
CA PRO A 85 8.90 -4.17 -1.06
C PRO A 85 8.10 -3.66 -2.27
N SER A 86 7.63 -4.58 -3.12
CA SER A 86 6.76 -4.30 -4.26
C SER A 86 5.36 -3.81 -3.90
N ASP A 87 4.89 -3.99 -2.66
CA ASP A 87 3.64 -3.41 -2.16
C ASP A 87 3.78 -1.90 -1.93
N SER A 88 4.99 -1.34 -1.90
CA SER A 88 5.16 0.11 -1.84
C SER A 88 4.42 0.82 -2.97
N GLY A 89 3.86 1.99 -2.66
CA GLY A 89 3.16 2.82 -3.64
C GLY A 89 1.95 3.54 -3.06
N ARG A 90 1.27 4.26 -3.95
CA ARG A 90 0.01 4.94 -3.64
C ARG A 90 -1.15 3.95 -3.68
N TYR A 91 -2.03 4.09 -2.71
CA TYR A 91 -3.28 3.37 -2.59
C TYR A 91 -4.45 4.35 -2.46
N ARG A 92 -5.62 3.89 -2.88
CA ARG A 92 -6.86 4.65 -2.84
C ARG A 92 -7.99 3.78 -2.32
N CYS A 93 -8.67 4.27 -1.31
CA CYS A 93 -9.99 3.81 -0.91
C CYS A 93 -11.04 4.67 -1.63
N ARG A 94 -12.09 4.03 -2.12
CA ARG A 94 -13.22 4.68 -2.81
C ARG A 94 -14.52 4.22 -2.18
N SER A 95 -15.43 5.14 -1.90
CA SER A 95 -16.80 4.86 -1.49
C SER A 95 -17.75 5.52 -2.48
N ASP A 96 -18.59 4.72 -3.12
CA ASP A 96 -19.59 5.20 -4.08
C ASP A 96 -20.98 5.26 -3.46
N GLU A 97 -21.89 5.93 -4.16
CA GLU A 97 -23.30 6.08 -3.78
C GLU A 97 -23.49 6.71 -2.38
N THR A 98 -22.60 7.63 -2.02
CA THR A 98 -22.79 8.46 -0.81
C THR A 98 -23.68 9.66 -1.13
N ILE A 99 -24.15 10.36 -0.10
CA ILE A 99 -24.95 11.58 -0.30
C ILE A 99 -24.17 12.74 -0.94
N ASP A 100 -22.84 12.66 -0.97
CA ASP A 100 -21.93 13.64 -1.57
C ASP A 100 -21.26 13.08 -2.85
N GLY A 101 -21.88 12.05 -3.44
CA GLY A 101 -21.33 11.36 -4.61
C GLY A 101 -20.26 10.33 -4.23
N THR A 102 -19.11 10.38 -4.91
CA THR A 102 -18.00 9.47 -4.66
C THR A 102 -16.98 10.10 -3.71
N LEU A 103 -16.63 9.39 -2.65
CA LEU A 103 -15.61 9.78 -1.69
C LEU A 103 -14.31 8.99 -1.91
N TYR A 104 -13.17 9.64 -1.65
CA TYR A 104 -11.84 9.03 -1.76
C TYR A 104 -11.00 9.29 -0.51
N ASP A 105 -10.17 8.30 -0.12
CA ASP A 105 -9.13 8.45 0.90
C ASP A 105 -7.84 7.82 0.34
N ASP A 106 -6.82 8.66 0.15
CA ASP A 106 -5.54 8.28 -0.44
C ASP A 106 -4.45 8.13 0.62
N PHE A 107 -3.61 7.12 0.47
CA PHE A 107 -2.42 6.97 1.28
C PHE A 107 -1.25 6.39 0.50
N TYR A 108 -0.03 6.62 1.00
CA TYR A 108 1.20 6.06 0.46
C TYR A 108 1.78 5.03 1.45
N LEU A 109 2.04 3.83 0.97
CA LEU A 109 2.73 2.79 1.73
C LEU A 109 4.20 2.73 1.32
N VAL A 110 5.10 2.73 2.29
CA VAL A 110 6.52 2.43 2.11
C VAL A 110 6.83 1.11 2.81
N VAL A 111 7.26 0.11 2.04
CA VAL A 111 7.77 -1.15 2.58
C VAL A 111 9.28 -1.18 2.42
N THR A 112 10.00 -1.27 3.53
CA THR A 112 11.45 -1.44 3.53
C THR A 112 11.80 -2.91 3.73
N LYS A 113 12.85 -3.39 3.06
CA LYS A 113 13.41 -4.71 3.39
C LYS A 113 13.78 -4.73 4.87
N GLY A 114 13.49 -5.83 5.55
CA GLY A 114 14.06 -6.06 6.87
C GLY A 114 15.58 -6.06 6.75
N GLU A 115 16.29 -5.42 7.67
CA GLU A 115 17.64 -5.87 7.96
C GLU A 115 17.49 -7.33 8.36
N PHE A 116 18.20 -8.24 7.68
CA PHE A 116 18.28 -9.63 8.12
C PHE A 116 18.80 -9.62 9.56
N SER A 117 17.92 -9.62 10.56
CA SER A 117 18.25 -9.85 11.97
C SER A 117 18.51 -11.34 12.23
N GLY A 118 18.99 -12.03 11.19
CA GLY A 118 19.31 -13.45 11.12
C GLY A 118 20.77 -13.70 10.76
N LEU A 119 21.67 -12.76 11.08
CA LEU A 119 23.01 -13.20 11.48
C LEU A 119 22.85 -13.83 12.85
N ASN A 120 22.44 -15.11 12.86
CA ASN A 120 23.01 -16.01 13.86
C ASN A 120 24.51 -15.73 13.83
N SER A 121 25.14 -15.53 14.99
CA SER A 121 26.57 -15.31 15.12
C SER A 121 27.44 -16.43 14.52
N ASP A 122 26.83 -17.43 13.89
CA ASP A 122 27.41 -18.58 13.21
C ASP A 122 27.38 -18.51 11.67
N PHE A 123 26.76 -17.51 11.04
CA PHE A 123 26.82 -17.39 9.57
C PHE A 123 28.24 -16.98 9.15
N ARG A 124 28.97 -17.93 8.58
CA ARG A 124 30.35 -17.71 8.11
C ARG A 124 30.31 -17.36 6.63
N ILE A 125 31.22 -16.48 6.20
CA ILE A 125 31.42 -16.15 4.77
C ILE A 125 31.65 -17.42 3.91
N SER A 126 32.09 -18.53 4.51
CA SER A 126 32.18 -19.85 3.86
C SER A 126 30.84 -20.41 3.36
N ASP A 127 29.72 -20.02 3.98
CA ASP A 127 28.38 -20.50 3.62
C ASP A 127 27.89 -19.83 2.32
N LEU A 128 28.34 -18.60 2.04
CA LEU A 128 28.13 -17.92 0.75
C LEU A 128 28.90 -18.61 -0.38
N GLN A 129 30.08 -19.15 -0.09
CA GLN A 129 30.88 -19.88 -1.08
C GLN A 129 30.28 -21.25 -1.42
N SER A 130 29.60 -21.88 -0.46
CA SER A 130 28.85 -23.13 -0.69
C SER A 130 27.70 -22.96 -1.69
N HIS A 131 26.95 -21.87 -1.59
CA HIS A 131 25.82 -21.59 -2.48
C HIS A 131 26.24 -21.26 -3.93
N HIS A 132 27.42 -20.63 -4.08
CA HIS A 132 28.01 -20.34 -5.40
C HIS A 132 28.59 -21.58 -6.08
N LEU A 133 28.99 -22.60 -5.31
CA LEU A 133 29.48 -23.87 -5.86
C LEU A 133 28.35 -24.79 -6.33
N GLN A 134 27.18 -24.78 -5.68
CA GLN A 134 26.03 -25.61 -6.08
C GLN A 134 25.38 -25.14 -7.38
N THR A 135 25.49 -23.86 -7.72
CA THR A 135 25.00 -23.31 -9.00
C THR A 135 25.92 -23.64 -10.17
N ALA A 136 27.19 -23.99 -9.92
CA ALA A 136 28.15 -24.35 -10.96
C ALA A 136 28.12 -25.84 -11.35
N THR A 137 27.42 -26.71 -10.61
CA THR A 137 27.42 -28.16 -10.86
C THR A 137 26.22 -28.67 -11.67
N HIS A 138 25.41 -27.78 -12.25
CA HIS A 138 24.17 -28.17 -12.95
C HIS A 138 24.08 -27.72 -14.42
N GLU A 139 25.21 -27.42 -15.09
CA GLU A 139 25.21 -27.06 -16.52
C GLU A 139 26.05 -27.94 -17.46
N ASP A 140 26.80 -28.95 -16.96
CA ASP A 140 27.58 -29.85 -17.84
C ASP A 140 27.13 -31.30 -17.74
N THR A 141 25.86 -31.60 -18.04
CA THR A 141 25.46 -32.90 -18.61
C THR A 141 24.05 -32.84 -19.19
N ASN A 142 23.91 -32.31 -20.41
CA ASN A 142 22.95 -32.86 -21.36
C ASN A 142 23.28 -32.44 -22.80
N GLN A 143 23.90 -33.40 -23.50
CA GLN A 143 23.83 -33.68 -24.94
C GLN A 143 24.46 -32.69 -25.94
#